data_AF-A0AAV6THX6-F1
#
_entry.id   AF-A0AAV6THX6-F1
#
_cell.length_a   1.000
_cell.length_b   1.000
_cell.length_c   1.000
_cell.angle_alpha   90.00
_cell.angle_beta   90.00
_cell.angle_gamma   90.00
#
_symmetry.space_group_name_H-M   'P 1'
#
loop_
_entity.id
_entity.type
_entity.pdbx_description
1 polymer ?
#
loop_
_entity_poly.entity_id
_entity_poly.type
_entity_poly.pdbx_seq_one_letter_code
_entity_poly.pdbx_strand_id
1 'polypeptide(L)'
;MALVVLVKYLNNVNRWWAPGAQEAKVSTHREMNVDGFDPGLKVQFLVHGYQAGDAEWAKEMKDAFLRKEQCNVFIVDWKKGAEVLVYTNAVANTWVVGAEMGNFIVQLVEKNGLNVADVHIIGHSLGAHISGYAGKWVKNKLQKPVGRITGLDPAGEEFYHQIPGERLNIGDAAFVDVIHTNWADFWAAGKLTYWLS
;
A
#
# COMPACT_ATOMS: atom_id res chain seq x y z
N MET A 1 0.64 -15.54 2.53
CA MET A 1 0.28 -15.29 1.12
C MET A 1 -0.67 -14.10 1.10
N ALA A 2 -0.23 -12.98 0.52
CA ALA A 2 -1.05 -11.79 0.36
C ALA A 2 -1.85 -11.90 -0.95
N LEU A 3 -3.13 -11.55 -0.89
CA LEU A 3 -4.01 -11.41 -2.04
C LEU A 3 -4.09 -9.91 -2.36
N VAL A 4 -3.92 -9.52 -3.61
CA VAL A 4 -4.10 -8.13 -4.02
C VAL A 4 -5.43 -8.04 -4.75
N VAL A 5 -6.40 -7.33 -4.19
CA VAL A 5 -7.69 -7.11 -4.87
C VAL A 5 -7.58 -5.82 -5.65
N LEU A 6 -7.62 -5.90 -6.99
CA LEU A 6 -7.79 -4.72 -7.84
C LEU A 6 -9.27 -4.36 -7.86
N VAL A 7 -9.58 -3.09 -7.65
CA VAL A 7 -10.92 -2.56 -7.91
C VAL A 7 -10.81 -1.37 -8.83
N LYS A 8 -11.47 -1.46 -10.00
CA LYS A 8 -11.52 -0.39 -11.01
C LYS A 8 -12.89 0.26 -11.07
N TYR A 9 -12.89 1.55 -11.40
CA TYR A 9 -14.03 2.24 -12.01
C TYR A 9 -13.74 2.54 -13.48
N LEU A 10 -14.48 1.93 -14.40
CA LEU A 10 -14.58 2.38 -15.80
C LEU A 10 -15.88 3.16 -15.90
N ASN A 11 -15.81 4.46 -16.16
CA ASN A 11 -16.96 5.15 -16.74
C ASN A 11 -16.51 6.27 -17.67
N ASN A 12 -16.80 6.08 -18.97
CA ASN A 12 -16.89 7.15 -19.97
C ASN A 12 -18.18 7.97 -19.81
N VAL A 13 -18.69 8.11 -18.59
CA VAL A 13 -19.97 8.81 -18.34
C VAL A 13 -19.89 9.57 -17.02
N ASN A 14 -20.02 10.89 -17.13
CA ASN A 14 -20.14 11.86 -16.04
C ASN A 14 -21.41 11.64 -15.20
N ARG A 15 -21.56 10.49 -14.52
CA ARG A 15 -22.67 10.25 -13.58
C ARG A 15 -22.23 9.50 -12.33
N TRP A 16 -22.52 10.12 -11.19
CA TRP A 16 -22.00 9.87 -9.84
C TRP A 16 -22.62 8.68 -9.08
N TRP A 17 -23.07 7.61 -9.76
CA TRP A 17 -23.57 6.39 -9.10
C TRP A 17 -23.63 5.13 -9.99
N ALA A 18 -22.95 5.06 -11.14
CA ALA A 18 -23.21 3.95 -12.06
C ALA A 18 -22.71 2.58 -11.54
N PRO A 19 -23.54 1.52 -11.63
CA PRO A 19 -23.13 0.14 -11.38
C PRO A 19 -22.28 -0.35 -12.57
N GLY A 20 -20.97 -0.49 -12.34
CA GLY A 20 -20.01 -0.91 -13.37
C GLY A 20 -18.57 -1.08 -12.87
N ALA A 21 -18.34 -1.01 -11.55
CA ALA A 21 -17.02 -1.28 -10.98
C ALA A 21 -16.67 -2.74 -11.22
N GLN A 22 -15.53 -3.00 -11.87
CA GLN A 22 -14.99 -4.34 -12.00
C GLN A 22 -14.00 -4.56 -10.84
N GLU A 23 -14.35 -5.48 -9.95
CA GLU A 23 -13.45 -5.99 -8.92
C GLU A 23 -12.80 -7.27 -9.46
N ALA A 24 -11.46 -7.27 -9.51
CA ALA A 24 -10.68 -8.43 -9.94
C ALA A 24 -9.73 -8.83 -8.80
N LYS A 25 -9.81 -10.09 -8.36
CA LYS A 25 -8.85 -10.65 -7.42
C LYS A 25 -7.60 -11.07 -8.19
N VAL A 26 -6.47 -10.44 -7.89
CA VAL A 26 -5.18 -10.75 -8.50
C VAL A 26 -4.27 -11.38 -7.44
N SER A 27 -3.75 -12.57 -7.71
CA SER A 27 -2.70 -13.14 -6.88
C SER A 27 -1.34 -12.71 -7.40
N THR A 28 -0.38 -12.48 -6.50
CA THR A 28 0.99 -12.08 -6.85
C THR A 28 1.77 -13.17 -7.61
N HIS A 29 1.21 -14.39 -7.71
CA HIS A 29 1.88 -15.59 -8.23
C HIS A 29 1.33 -16.11 -9.58
N ARG A 30 0.35 -15.47 -10.23
CA ARG A 30 -0.18 -15.89 -11.55
C ARG A 30 0.06 -14.84 -12.62
N GLU A 31 0.00 -15.25 -13.90
CA GLU A 31 0.19 -14.38 -15.07
C GLU A 31 -0.59 -13.08 -14.91
N MET A 32 0.12 -11.95 -15.00
CA MET A 32 -0.47 -10.63 -14.85
C MET A 32 -1.02 -10.13 -16.18
N ASN A 33 -2.14 -10.71 -16.59
CA ASN A 33 -3.11 -9.90 -17.29
C ASN A 33 -4.08 -9.38 -16.23
N VAL A 34 -3.82 -8.17 -15.74
CA VAL A 34 -4.67 -7.55 -14.75
C VAL A 34 -5.81 -6.88 -15.50
N ASP A 35 -6.93 -7.60 -15.62
CA ASP A 35 -8.09 -7.10 -16.35
C ASP A 35 -8.53 -5.73 -15.84
N GLY A 36 -8.67 -4.80 -16.78
CA GLY A 36 -9.02 -3.41 -16.50
C GLY A 36 -7.85 -2.54 -16.04
N PHE A 37 -6.68 -3.04 -15.68
CA PHE A 37 -5.56 -2.16 -15.30
C PHE A 37 -5.17 -1.19 -16.42
N ASP A 38 -5.06 0.10 -16.09
CA ASP A 38 -4.61 1.12 -17.03
C ASP A 38 -3.25 1.70 -16.56
N PRO A 39 -2.14 1.40 -17.24
CA PRO A 39 -0.81 1.85 -16.83
C PRO A 39 -0.59 3.37 -16.97
N GLY A 40 -1.48 4.08 -17.69
CA GLY A 40 -1.42 5.53 -17.84
C GLY A 40 -2.07 6.30 -16.69
N LEU A 41 -2.76 5.61 -15.77
CA LEU A 41 -3.41 6.21 -14.61
C LEU A 41 -2.58 5.99 -13.33
N LYS A 42 -2.76 6.91 -12.36
CA LYS A 42 -2.17 6.74 -11.02
C LYS A 42 -2.62 5.45 -10.36
N VAL A 43 -1.76 4.91 -9.50
CA VAL A 43 -2.00 3.67 -8.78
C VAL A 43 -1.95 3.92 -7.28
N GLN A 44 -3.04 3.61 -6.59
CA GLN A 44 -3.18 3.69 -5.15
C GLN A 44 -3.14 2.29 -4.54
N PHE A 45 -2.19 2.00 -3.66
CA PHE A 45 -2.18 0.78 -2.86
C PHE A 45 -2.64 1.09 -1.44
N LEU A 46 -3.65 0.38 -0.95
CA LEU A 46 -4.21 0.52 0.40
C LEU A 46 -3.84 -0.72 1.22
N VAL A 47 -3.08 -0.52 2.30
CA VAL A 47 -2.49 -1.61 3.09
C VAL A 47 -2.96 -1.53 4.54
N HIS A 48 -3.74 -2.53 4.97
CA HIS A 48 -4.26 -2.61 6.34
C HIS A 48 -3.19 -3.04 7.35
N GLY A 49 -3.52 -2.90 8.65
CA GLY A 49 -2.65 -3.24 9.78
C GLY A 49 -2.99 -4.58 10.44
N TYR A 50 -2.47 -4.76 11.66
CA TYR A 50 -2.74 -5.92 12.52
C TYR A 50 -4.24 -6.05 12.84
N GLN A 51 -4.76 -7.27 12.83
CA GLN A 51 -6.17 -7.58 13.14
C GLN A 51 -7.22 -6.72 12.39
N ALA A 52 -6.85 -6.18 11.24
CA ALA A 52 -7.69 -5.30 10.42
C ALA A 52 -8.10 -5.98 9.11
N GLY A 53 -8.36 -7.29 9.14
CA GLY A 53 -8.94 -7.98 7.98
C GLY A 53 -10.27 -7.36 7.59
N ASP A 54 -10.56 -7.35 6.29
CA ASP A 54 -11.74 -6.69 5.70
C ASP A 54 -11.83 -5.17 5.88
N ALA A 55 -10.74 -4.52 6.34
CA ALA A 55 -10.55 -3.08 6.55
C ALA A 55 -11.55 -2.17 5.82
N GLU A 56 -12.63 -1.80 6.50
CA GLU A 56 -13.71 -0.99 5.92
C GLU A 56 -13.19 0.38 5.44
N TRP A 57 -12.28 0.97 6.23
CA TRP A 57 -11.62 2.23 5.86
C TRP A 57 -10.94 2.16 4.49
N ALA A 58 -10.39 1.01 4.10
CA ALA A 58 -9.72 0.85 2.80
C ALA A 58 -10.74 0.83 1.66
N LYS A 59 -11.94 0.28 1.88
CA LYS A 59 -13.04 0.32 0.91
C LYS A 59 -13.60 1.73 0.77
N GLU A 60 -13.82 2.41 1.89
CA GLU A 60 -14.28 3.80 1.90
C GLU A 60 -13.27 4.75 1.23
N MET A 61 -11.97 4.57 1.52
CA MET A 61 -10.89 5.34 0.91
C MET A 61 -10.76 5.05 -0.59
N LYS A 62 -10.89 3.79 -1.01
CA LYS A 62 -10.99 3.41 -2.42
C LYS A 62 -12.13 4.19 -3.09
N ASP A 63 -13.33 4.17 -2.52
CA ASP A 63 -14.46 4.91 -3.10
C ASP A 63 -14.20 6.42 -3.13
N ALA A 64 -13.52 6.97 -2.12
CA ALA A 64 -13.13 8.38 -2.10
C ALA A 64 -12.14 8.75 -3.21
N PHE A 65 -11.14 7.90 -3.48
CA PHE A 65 -10.22 8.07 -4.61
C PHE A 65 -10.97 8.04 -5.94
N LEU A 66 -11.81 7.02 -6.15
CA LEU A 66 -12.55 6.84 -7.39
C LEU A 66 -13.60 7.94 -7.63
N ARG A 67 -14.11 8.58 -6.58
CA ARG A 67 -14.94 9.79 -6.70
C ARG A 67 -14.16 11.03 -7.12
N LYS A 68 -12.86 11.09 -6.82
CA LYS A 68 -12.03 12.28 -7.01
C LYS A 68 -11.28 12.27 -8.34
N GLU A 69 -10.71 11.14 -8.72
CA GLU A 69 -9.94 11.01 -9.96
C GLU A 69 -10.04 9.60 -10.54
N GLN A 70 -9.87 9.49 -11.86
CA GLN A 70 -9.70 8.19 -12.51
C GLN A 70 -8.32 7.63 -12.13
N CYS A 71 -8.32 6.51 -11.42
CA CYS A 71 -7.10 5.85 -10.95
C CYS A 71 -7.33 4.34 -10.80
N ASN A 72 -6.23 3.60 -10.68
CA ASN A 72 -6.25 2.20 -10.27
C ASN A 72 -6.13 2.15 -8.75
N VAL A 73 -6.97 1.36 -8.07
CA VAL A 73 -6.87 1.16 -6.62
C VAL A 73 -6.73 -0.33 -6.31
N PHE A 74 -5.67 -0.67 -5.58
CA PHE A 74 -5.40 -2.01 -5.09
C PHE A 74 -5.55 -2.04 -3.56
N ILE A 75 -6.42 -2.90 -3.06
CA ILE A 75 -6.50 -3.21 -1.63
C ILE A 75 -5.66 -4.45 -1.39
N VAL A 76 -4.65 -4.32 -0.53
CA VAL A 76 -3.72 -5.39 -0.18
C VAL A 76 -4.31 -6.18 0.98
N ASP A 77 -4.86 -7.34 0.68
CA ASP A 77 -5.39 -8.28 1.66
C ASP A 77 -4.28 -9.24 2.11
N TRP A 78 -3.79 -9.00 3.32
CA TRP A 78 -2.86 -9.89 4.01
C TRP A 78 -3.44 -10.43 5.31
N LYS A 79 -4.78 -10.51 5.40
CA LYS A 79 -5.55 -10.94 6.59
C LYS A 79 -4.96 -12.18 7.27
N LYS A 80 -4.61 -13.21 6.49
CA LYS A 80 -4.01 -14.45 7.01
C LYS A 80 -2.69 -14.25 7.79
N GLY A 81 -1.90 -13.24 7.41
CA GLY A 81 -0.67 -12.88 8.12
C GLY A 81 -0.88 -11.82 9.21
N ALA A 82 -1.98 -11.07 9.15
CA ALA A 82 -2.33 -9.98 10.06
C ALA A 82 -3.17 -10.41 11.27
N GLU A 83 -3.97 -11.46 11.14
CA GLU A 83 -4.89 -11.97 12.18
C GLU A 83 -4.31 -13.19 12.90
N VAL A 84 -3.01 -13.17 13.15
CA VAL A 84 -2.33 -14.16 13.98
C VAL A 84 -2.42 -13.77 15.46
N LEU A 85 -2.47 -14.75 16.37
CA LEU A 85 -2.61 -14.49 17.81
C LEU A 85 -1.41 -13.76 18.42
N VAL A 86 -0.21 -13.97 17.87
CA VAL A 86 1.04 -13.43 18.40
C VAL A 86 1.47 -12.24 17.54
N TYR A 87 1.51 -11.05 18.14
CA TYR A 87 1.81 -9.78 17.44
C TYR A 87 3.16 -9.81 16.71
N THR A 88 4.21 -10.35 17.32
CA THR A 88 5.55 -10.45 16.71
C THR A 88 5.56 -11.32 15.46
N ASN A 89 4.67 -12.30 15.35
CA ASN A 89 4.51 -13.07 14.11
C ASN A 89 3.90 -12.20 12.99
N ALA A 90 2.94 -11.32 13.32
CA ALA A 90 2.40 -10.36 12.35
C ALA A 90 3.45 -9.35 11.91
N VAL A 91 4.30 -8.88 12.84
CA VAL A 91 5.47 -8.03 12.56
C VAL A 91 6.41 -8.74 11.58
N ALA A 92 6.81 -9.99 11.85
CA ALA A 92 7.67 -10.75 10.94
C ALA A 92 7.05 -10.93 9.55
N ASN A 93 5.74 -11.16 9.48
CA ASN A 93 5.02 -11.31 8.21
C ASN A 93 5.06 -10.04 7.34
N THR A 94 5.23 -8.84 7.93
CA THR A 94 5.26 -7.58 7.16
C THR A 94 6.38 -7.54 6.11
N TRP A 95 7.51 -8.19 6.39
CA TRP A 95 8.64 -8.29 5.46
C TRP A 95 8.25 -9.07 4.21
N VAL A 96 7.63 -10.23 4.40
CA VAL A 96 7.21 -11.12 3.31
C VAL A 96 6.12 -10.44 2.48
N VAL A 97 5.12 -9.82 3.13
CA VAL A 97 4.05 -9.11 2.44
C VAL A 97 4.60 -7.92 1.65
N GLY A 98 5.53 -7.16 2.23
CA GLY A 98 6.20 -6.05 1.56
C GLY A 98 7.00 -6.48 0.33
N ALA A 99 7.72 -7.59 0.42
CA ALA A 99 8.46 -8.16 -0.72
C ALA A 99 7.52 -8.63 -1.83
N GLU A 100 6.44 -9.34 -1.50
CA GLU A 100 5.43 -9.79 -2.46
C GLU A 100 4.74 -8.61 -3.17
N MET A 101 4.34 -7.60 -2.41
CA MET A 101 3.75 -6.37 -2.93
C MET A 101 4.74 -5.60 -3.82
N GLY A 102 5.98 -5.44 -3.37
CA GLY A 102 7.03 -4.79 -4.16
C GLY A 102 7.31 -5.54 -5.46
N ASN A 103 7.36 -6.87 -5.41
CA ASN A 103 7.51 -7.70 -6.60
C ASN A 103 6.33 -7.55 -7.55
N PHE A 104 5.10 -7.43 -7.05
CA PHE A 104 3.93 -7.14 -7.86
C PHE A 104 4.01 -5.76 -8.55
N ILE A 105 4.47 -4.72 -7.85
CA ILE A 105 4.68 -3.39 -8.46
C ILE A 105 5.75 -3.44 -9.56
N VAL A 106 6.89 -4.08 -9.31
CA VAL A 106 7.97 -4.29 -10.30
C VAL A 106 7.41 -4.92 -11.56
N GLN A 107 6.61 -5.95 -11.34
CA GLN A 107 5.93 -6.68 -12.37
C GLN A 107 4.96 -5.78 -13.18
N LEU A 108 4.12 -4.96 -12.54
CA LEU A 108 3.24 -3.99 -13.25
C LEU A 108 4.04 -3.00 -14.10
N VAL A 109 5.22 -2.57 -13.62
CA VAL A 109 6.12 -1.69 -14.37
C VAL A 109 6.67 -2.40 -15.61
N GLU A 110 7.24 -3.59 -15.42
CA GLU A 110 7.95 -4.31 -16.48
C GLU A 110 7.02 -4.91 -17.54
N LYS A 111 5.85 -5.42 -17.13
CA LYS A 111 4.94 -6.16 -18.04
C LYS A 111 3.77 -5.34 -18.54
N ASN A 112 3.32 -4.36 -17.76
CA ASN A 112 2.14 -3.56 -18.10
C ASN A 112 2.49 -2.10 -18.43
N GLY A 113 3.75 -1.69 -18.28
CA GLY A 113 4.21 -0.34 -18.65
C GLY A 113 3.84 0.74 -17.62
N LEU A 114 3.52 0.35 -16.39
CA LEU A 114 3.27 1.31 -15.31
C LEU A 114 4.51 2.19 -15.08
N ASN A 115 4.31 3.49 -14.99
CA ASN A 115 5.35 4.39 -14.50
C ASN A 115 5.43 4.30 -12.97
N VAL A 116 6.58 3.87 -12.44
CA VAL A 116 6.80 3.69 -10.99
C VAL A 116 6.59 4.98 -10.18
N ALA A 117 6.76 6.15 -10.80
CA ALA A 117 6.53 7.44 -10.16
C ALA A 117 5.03 7.73 -9.90
N ASP A 118 4.12 7.04 -10.59
CA ASP A 118 2.66 7.17 -10.42
C ASP A 118 2.10 6.25 -9.33
N VAL A 119 2.98 5.52 -8.63
CA VAL A 119 2.63 4.65 -7.50
C VAL A 119 2.60 5.44 -6.20
N HIS A 120 1.46 5.38 -5.52
CA HIS A 120 1.27 5.86 -4.15
C HIS A 120 0.80 4.71 -3.26
N ILE A 121 1.56 4.44 -2.20
CA ILE A 121 1.23 3.40 -1.21
C ILE A 121 0.76 4.06 0.08
N ILE A 122 -0.36 3.63 0.62
CA ILE A 122 -0.97 4.14 1.85
C ILE A 122 -1.12 2.98 2.81
N GLY A 123 -0.37 3.03 3.91
CA GLY A 123 -0.33 1.94 4.89
C GLY A 123 -0.71 2.40 6.28
N HIS A 124 -1.62 1.66 6.93
CA HIS A 124 -2.03 1.92 8.31
C HIS A 124 -1.36 0.96 9.30
N SER A 125 -0.86 1.45 10.44
CA SER A 125 -0.24 0.63 11.48
C SER A 125 0.89 -0.25 10.91
N LEU A 126 0.83 -1.59 11.02
CA LEU A 126 1.79 -2.51 10.37
C LEU A 126 1.84 -2.34 8.85
N GLY A 127 0.75 -1.91 8.22
CA GLY A 127 0.68 -1.61 6.80
C GLY A 127 1.63 -0.50 6.37
N ALA A 128 1.95 0.46 7.26
CA ALA A 128 2.92 1.51 6.97
C ALA A 128 4.33 0.93 6.75
N HIS A 129 4.71 -0.08 7.54
CA HIS A 129 5.99 -0.76 7.39
C HIS A 129 6.02 -1.69 6.18
N ILE A 130 4.93 -2.40 5.90
CA ILE A 130 4.75 -3.13 4.63
C ILE A 130 4.99 -2.21 3.44
N SER A 131 4.44 -0.99 3.48
CA SER A 131 4.63 0.03 2.45
C SER A 131 6.10 0.41 2.28
N GLY A 132 6.81 0.60 3.40
CA GLY A 132 8.25 0.86 3.40
C GLY A 132 9.06 -0.29 2.79
N TYR A 133 8.77 -1.54 3.16
CA TYR A 133 9.41 -2.72 2.59
C TYR A 133 9.15 -2.86 1.09
N ALA A 134 7.91 -2.62 0.65
CA ALA A 134 7.57 -2.62 -0.77
C ALA A 134 8.34 -1.54 -1.54
N GLY A 135 8.42 -0.32 -1.00
CA GLY A 135 9.20 0.79 -1.57
C GLY A 135 10.69 0.44 -1.72
N LYS A 136 11.30 -0.14 -0.67
CA LYS A 136 12.69 -0.63 -0.72
C LYS A 136 12.88 -1.71 -1.77
N TRP A 137 11.97 -2.68 -1.83
CA TRP A 137 12.04 -3.76 -2.82
C TRP A 137 12.00 -3.22 -4.25
N VAL A 138 11.04 -2.34 -4.54
CA VAL A 138 10.91 -1.69 -5.85
C VAL A 138 12.16 -0.89 -6.19
N LYS A 139 12.65 -0.06 -5.26
CA LYS A 139 13.86 0.74 -5.46
C LYS A 139 15.08 -0.14 -5.75
N ASN A 140 15.23 -1.26 -5.06
CA ASN A 140 16.34 -2.18 -5.28
C ASN A 140 16.25 -2.89 -6.64
N LYS A 141 15.05 -3.25 -7.10
CA LYS A 141 14.84 -3.95 -8.37
C LYS A 141 14.91 -3.01 -9.59
N LEU A 142 14.27 -1.86 -9.52
CA LEU A 142 14.14 -0.92 -10.65
C LEU A 142 15.15 0.23 -10.63
N GLN A 143 15.92 0.37 -9.55
CA GLN A 143 16.81 1.52 -9.30
C GLN A 143 16.07 2.88 -9.35
N LYS A 144 14.75 2.84 -9.13
CA LYS A 144 13.84 4.00 -9.11
C LYS A 144 12.87 3.84 -7.94
N PRO A 145 12.66 4.88 -7.11
CA PRO A 145 11.71 4.80 -6.02
C PRO A 145 10.26 4.88 -6.54
N VAL A 146 9.31 4.34 -5.76
CA VAL A 146 7.89 4.67 -5.94
C VAL A 146 7.64 6.16 -5.69
N GLY A 147 6.58 6.70 -6.27
CA GLY A 147 6.24 8.12 -6.16
C GLY A 147 6.02 8.58 -4.73
N ARG A 148 5.13 7.91 -3.99
CA ARG A 148 4.77 8.32 -2.63
C ARG A 148 4.47 7.15 -1.71
N ILE A 149 4.84 7.29 -0.43
CA ILE A 149 4.32 6.47 0.66
C ILE A 149 3.69 7.38 1.72
N THR A 150 2.45 7.07 2.11
CA THR A 150 1.79 7.69 3.26
C THR A 150 1.65 6.67 4.39
N GLY A 151 2.27 6.95 5.53
CA GLY A 151 2.10 6.17 6.75
C GLY A 151 0.98 6.75 7.61
N LEU A 152 -0.09 6.00 7.80
CA LEU A 152 -1.20 6.35 8.69
C LEU A 152 -0.96 5.65 10.04
N ASP A 153 -0.56 6.43 11.03
CA ASP A 153 -0.27 5.98 12.39
C ASP A 153 0.62 4.72 12.42
N PRO A 154 1.87 4.79 11.89
CA PRO A 154 2.73 3.63 11.77
C PRO A 154 2.93 2.92 13.12
N ALA A 155 2.90 1.59 13.11
CA ALA A 155 3.06 0.81 14.33
C ALA A 155 4.42 1.08 14.97
N GLY A 156 4.43 1.43 16.24
CA GLY A 156 5.67 1.74 16.91
C GLY A 156 6.35 0.53 17.56
N GLU A 157 5.57 -0.31 18.24
CA GLU A 157 6.04 -1.51 18.95
C GLU A 157 6.78 -2.44 17.99
N GLU A 158 7.94 -2.96 18.39
CA GLU A 158 8.92 -3.71 17.58
C GLU A 158 9.66 -2.92 16.49
N PHE A 159 9.30 -1.67 16.18
CA PHE A 159 9.93 -0.86 15.12
C PHE A 159 10.80 0.30 15.62
N TYR A 160 10.64 0.73 16.88
CA TYR A 160 11.33 1.92 17.42
C TYR A 160 12.86 1.85 17.40
N HIS A 161 13.44 0.68 17.67
CA HIS A 161 14.88 0.46 17.69
C HIS A 161 15.43 -0.09 16.37
N GLN A 162 14.56 -0.27 15.38
CA GLN A 162 14.92 -0.89 14.12
C GLN A 162 15.66 0.11 13.23
N ILE A 163 16.67 -0.42 12.54
CA ILE A 163 17.44 0.37 11.57
C ILE A 163 16.54 0.76 10.39
N PRO A 164 16.90 1.81 9.61
CA PRO A 164 16.07 2.26 8.49
C PRO A 164 15.67 1.18 7.46
N GLY A 165 16.44 0.09 7.37
CA GLY A 165 16.14 -1.09 6.55
C GLY A 165 14.90 -1.88 7.00
N GLU A 166 14.53 -1.77 8.26
CA GLU A 166 13.64 -2.67 9.00
C GLU A 166 12.37 -1.94 9.50
N ARG A 167 12.05 -0.79 8.91
CA ARG A 167 10.85 0.00 9.17
C ARG A 167 10.55 0.94 8.02
N LEU A 168 9.43 1.66 8.09
CA LEU A 168 9.16 2.77 7.16
C LEU A 168 10.20 3.87 7.36
N ASN A 169 10.75 4.36 6.26
CA ASN A 169 11.79 5.37 6.28
C ASN A 169 11.66 6.38 5.13
N ILE A 170 12.22 7.57 5.34
CA ILE A 170 12.21 8.71 4.42
C ILE A 170 12.75 8.41 3.01
N GLY A 171 13.60 7.39 2.87
CA GLY A 171 14.25 6.99 1.62
C GLY A 171 13.54 5.90 0.82
N ASP A 172 12.39 5.41 1.31
CA ASP A 172 11.66 4.28 0.72
C ASP A 172 10.83 4.67 -0.50
N ALA A 173 10.54 5.97 -0.68
CA ALA A 173 9.86 6.56 -1.83
C ALA A 173 10.45 7.93 -2.20
N ALA A 174 10.04 8.48 -3.34
CA ALA A 174 10.40 9.84 -3.72
C ALA A 174 9.82 10.85 -2.72
N PHE A 175 8.63 10.58 -2.18
CA PHE A 175 8.04 11.34 -1.08
C PHE A 175 7.45 10.40 -0.01
N VAL A 176 7.72 10.69 1.26
CA VAL A 176 7.17 9.93 2.39
C VAL A 176 6.53 10.90 3.37
N ASP A 177 5.24 10.76 3.63
CA ASP A 177 4.52 11.54 4.63
C ASP A 177 3.87 10.64 5.67
N VAL A 178 3.84 11.11 6.91
CA VAL A 178 3.34 10.33 8.05
C VAL A 178 2.36 11.16 8.86
N ILE A 179 1.24 10.56 9.22
CA ILE A 179 0.24 11.16 10.11
C ILE A 179 0.22 10.31 11.38
N HIS A 180 0.51 10.92 12.53
CA HIS A 180 0.44 10.26 13.83
C HIS A 180 -0.84 10.68 14.55
N THR A 181 -1.60 9.70 15.04
CA THR A 181 -2.92 9.92 15.68
C THR A 181 -3.10 9.17 16.99
N ASN A 182 -2.32 8.11 17.25
CA ASN A 182 -2.35 7.38 18.52
C ASN A 182 -0.91 7.19 19.03
N TRP A 183 -0.27 8.32 19.33
CA TRP A 183 1.12 8.34 19.74
C TRP A 183 1.26 8.25 21.27
N ALA A 184 2.14 7.37 21.72
CA ALA A 184 2.80 7.49 23.01
C ALA A 184 4.31 7.60 22.73
N ASP A 185 4.86 8.81 22.83
CA ASP A 185 6.28 9.12 23.01
C ASP A 185 7.39 8.60 22.04
N PHE A 186 7.15 8.26 20.76
CA PHE A 186 8.27 7.81 19.89
C PHE A 186 8.27 8.24 18.40
N TRP A 187 9.49 8.37 17.84
CA TRP A 187 9.86 9.05 16.58
C TRP A 187 9.80 8.17 15.30
N ALA A 188 8.64 8.10 14.63
CA ALA A 188 8.61 7.73 13.21
C ALA A 188 8.69 9.00 12.34
N ALA A 189 9.82 9.22 11.66
CA ALA A 189 10.08 10.42 10.85
C ALA A 189 9.82 10.17 9.36
N GLY A 190 8.83 10.87 8.79
CA GLY A 190 8.66 11.07 7.34
C GLY A 190 9.31 12.38 6.86
N LYS A 191 9.26 12.67 5.55
CA LYS A 191 9.65 13.99 5.00
C LYS A 191 8.70 15.10 5.50
N LEU A 192 7.47 14.72 5.80
CA LEU A 192 6.44 15.57 6.38
C LEU A 192 5.69 14.74 7.42
N THR A 193 5.65 15.23 8.67
CA THR A 193 5.00 14.55 9.79
C THR A 193 3.91 15.45 10.37
N TYR A 194 2.68 14.95 10.47
CA TYR A 194 1.55 15.64 11.10
C TYR A 194 1.25 15.03 12.47
N TRP A 195 1.08 15.89 13.47
CA TRP A 195 0.61 15.53 14.81
C TRP A 195 -0.82 16.06 14.98
N LEU A 196 -1.79 15.16 15.14
CA LEU A 196 -3.16 15.54 15.50
C LEU A 196 -3.33 15.23 16.99
N SER A 197 -3.36 16.28 17.81
CA SER A 197 -3.66 16.24 19.25
C SER A 197 -5.13 16.54 19.51
#